data_AF-A0A8T5DRL3-F1
#
_entry.id   AF-A0A8T5DRL3-F1
#
_cell.length_a   1.000
_cell.length_b   1.000
_cell.length_c   1.000
_cell.angle_alpha   90.00
_cell.angle_beta   90.00
_cell.angle_gamma   90.00
#
_symmetry.space_group_name_H-M   'P 1'
#
loop_
_entity.id
_entity.type
_entity.pdbx_description
1 polymer ?
#
loop_
_entity_poly.entity_id
_entity_poly.type
_entity_poly.pdbx_seq_one_letter_code
_entity_poly.pdbx_strand_id
1 'polypeptide(L)'
;MKDLSDKINELKKELSIFDTSKIGLVKYLDRTYWIDPTSYSGEGEIAEWFASTTYDGADIYIHDNAIDEFKKPYILHEIVESSLVRDGLSTHAAHLVAKHFDGEYAKEILSDSKYEEYETLRLKLEK
;
A
#
# COMPACT_ATOMS: atom_id res chain seq x y z
N MET A 1 17.84 -7.50 -4.70
CA MET A 1 17.06 -7.85 -3.50
C MET A 1 17.41 -6.97 -2.31
N LYS A 2 18.67 -6.93 -1.82
CA LYS A 2 19.05 -6.06 -0.68
C LYS A 2 18.66 -4.58 -0.87
N ASP A 3 18.94 -4.02 -2.04
CA ASP A 3 18.58 -2.63 -2.39
C ASP A 3 17.07 -2.35 -2.33
N LEU A 4 16.23 -3.29 -2.81
CA LEU A 4 14.78 -3.12 -2.79
C LEU A 4 14.21 -3.18 -1.36
N SER A 5 14.70 -4.12 -0.54
CA SER A 5 14.31 -4.21 0.87
C SER A 5 14.70 -2.96 1.66
N ASP A 6 15.88 -2.40 1.41
CA ASP A 6 16.34 -1.16 2.05
C ASP A 6 15.42 0.02 1.66
N LYS A 7 15.10 0.17 0.37
CA LYS A 7 14.16 1.16 -0.14
C LYS A 7 12.76 1.01 0.48
N ILE A 8 12.26 -0.21 0.60
CA ILE A 8 10.95 -0.46 1.21
C ILE A 8 10.96 -0.17 2.71
N ASN A 9 12.07 -0.42 3.40
CA ASN A 9 12.21 -0.03 4.80
C ASN A 9 12.20 1.50 5.00
N GLU A 10 12.66 2.28 4.03
CA GLU A 10 12.49 3.74 4.04
C GLU A 10 11.03 4.13 3.86
N LEU A 11 10.32 3.51 2.91
CA LEU A 11 8.87 3.71 2.74
C LEU A 11 8.08 3.36 4.02
N LYS A 12 8.39 2.24 4.68
CA LYS A 12 7.76 1.86 5.95
C LYS A 12 7.93 2.94 7.03
N LYS A 13 9.07 3.64 7.07
CA LYS A 13 9.31 4.75 8.00
C LYS A 13 8.45 5.97 7.65
N GLU A 14 8.38 6.34 6.38
CA GLU A 14 7.48 7.41 5.92
C GLU A 14 6.01 7.10 6.27
N LEU A 15 5.58 5.86 6.04
CA LEU A 15 4.22 5.42 6.40
C LEU A 15 3.98 5.36 7.91
N SER A 16 5.02 5.10 8.71
CA SER A 16 4.88 5.07 10.18
C SER A 16 4.40 6.41 10.74
N ILE A 17 4.82 7.52 10.14
CA ILE A 17 4.42 8.88 10.52
C ILE A 17 3.25 9.44 9.69
N PHE A 18 2.88 8.77 8.60
CA PHE A 18 1.71 9.12 7.80
C PHE A 18 0.43 8.97 8.62
N ASP A 19 -0.41 10.00 8.58
CA ASP A 19 -1.70 10.07 9.27
C ASP A 19 -2.81 9.66 8.32
N THR A 20 -3.35 8.46 8.52
CA THR A 20 -4.37 7.85 7.68
C THR A 20 -5.77 8.45 7.88
N SER A 21 -5.92 9.47 8.73
CA SER A 21 -7.19 10.21 8.88
C SER A 21 -7.36 11.35 7.88
N LYS A 22 -6.35 11.63 7.06
CA LYS A 22 -6.36 12.75 6.10
C LYS A 22 -5.66 12.40 4.80
N ILE A 23 -6.03 13.12 3.75
CA ILE A 23 -5.32 13.12 2.47
C ILE A 23 -3.89 13.62 2.70
N GLY A 24 -2.92 13.00 2.03
CA GLY A 24 -1.53 13.40 2.12
C GLY A 24 -0.65 12.91 0.98
N LEU A 25 0.63 13.25 1.05
CA LEU A 25 1.64 12.85 0.07
C LEU A 25 2.68 11.95 0.75
N VAL A 26 3.07 10.87 0.06
CA VAL A 26 4.18 10.00 0.44
C VAL A 26 5.23 10.04 -0.68
N LYS A 27 6.52 10.11 -0.32
CA LYS A 27 7.63 10.09 -1.27
C LYS A 27 8.32 8.73 -1.25
N TYR A 28 8.60 8.18 -2.43
CA TYR A 28 9.29 6.90 -2.57
C TYR A 28 10.02 6.83 -3.92
N LEU A 29 11.31 6.50 -3.92
CA LEU A 29 12.15 6.42 -5.14
C LEU A 29 12.09 7.65 -6.05
N ASP A 30 12.14 8.85 -5.45
CA ASP A 30 11.97 10.14 -6.13
C ASP A 30 10.58 10.38 -6.75
N ARG A 31 9.63 9.47 -6.50
CA ARG A 31 8.23 9.57 -6.93
C ARG A 31 7.35 10.13 -5.83
N THR A 32 6.18 10.60 -6.23
CA THR A 32 5.15 11.19 -5.37
C THR A 32 3.92 10.32 -5.40
N TYR A 33 3.37 9.99 -4.25
CA TYR A 33 2.11 9.25 -4.16
C TYR A 33 1.12 10.10 -3.39
N TRP A 34 0.03 10.47 -4.06
CA TRP A 34 -1.09 11.14 -3.41
C TRP A 34 -2.00 10.08 -2.82
N ILE A 35 -2.26 10.18 -1.52
CA ILE A 35 -3.00 9.15 -0.78
C ILE A 35 -4.30 9.76 -0.28
N ASP A 36 -5.43 9.16 -0.64
CA ASP A 36 -6.74 9.43 -0.04
C ASP A 36 -7.21 8.21 0.76
N PRO A 37 -7.05 8.25 2.09
CA PRO A 37 -7.48 7.16 2.96
C PRO A 37 -8.92 7.33 3.47
N THR A 38 -9.69 8.27 2.91
CA THR A 38 -10.91 8.79 3.54
C THR A 38 -12.19 8.71 2.70
N SER A 39 -12.10 8.65 1.36
CA SER A 39 -13.24 9.10 0.55
C SER A 39 -13.70 8.19 -0.59
N TYR A 40 -13.10 7.03 -0.81
CA TYR A 40 -13.52 6.21 -1.95
C TYR A 40 -14.66 5.26 -1.59
N SER A 41 -15.89 5.72 -1.81
CA SER A 41 -17.14 4.98 -1.61
C SER A 41 -17.50 4.13 -2.84
N GLY A 42 -16.59 3.26 -3.25
CA GLY A 42 -16.80 2.29 -4.34
C GLY A 42 -17.16 0.90 -3.79
N GLU A 43 -18.08 0.20 -4.46
CA GLU A 43 -18.16 -1.26 -4.33
C GLU A 43 -16.94 -1.87 -5.04
N GLY A 44 -16.01 -2.52 -4.33
CA GLY A 44 -14.77 -2.98 -4.95
C GLY A 44 -13.66 -3.38 -3.98
N GLU A 45 -12.43 -3.39 -4.50
CA GLU A 45 -11.16 -3.70 -3.81
C GLU A 45 -10.96 -2.80 -2.57
N ILE A 46 -10.14 -3.20 -1.60
CA ILE A 46 -9.95 -2.39 -0.37
C ILE A 46 -9.09 -1.14 -0.62
N ALA A 47 -8.21 -1.22 -1.61
CA ALA A 47 -7.32 -0.16 -2.02
C ALA A 47 -7.04 -0.29 -3.52
N GLU A 48 -6.86 0.86 -4.19
CA GLU A 48 -6.57 0.90 -5.63
C GLU A 48 -5.59 2.02 -5.94
N TRP A 49 -4.71 1.80 -6.92
CA TRP A 49 -3.80 2.81 -7.45
C TRP A 49 -4.13 3.21 -8.89
N PHE A 50 -3.94 4.51 -9.18
CA PHE A 50 -4.09 5.07 -10.52
C PHE A 50 -2.83 5.85 -10.88
N ALA A 51 -2.17 5.47 -11.98
CA ALA A 51 -0.98 6.19 -12.44
C ALA A 51 -1.33 7.67 -12.69
N SER A 52 -0.58 8.58 -12.08
CA SER A 52 -0.81 10.01 -12.26
C SER A 52 -0.34 10.46 -13.64
N THR A 53 -1.14 11.34 -14.26
CA THR A 53 -0.78 12.03 -15.51
C THR A 53 -0.10 13.38 -15.26
N THR A 54 -0.01 13.81 -14.00
CA THR A 54 0.47 15.17 -13.62
C THR A 54 1.80 15.17 -12.88
N TYR A 55 2.19 14.04 -12.30
CA TYR A 55 3.46 13.90 -11.58
C TYR A 55 4.03 12.48 -11.73
N ASP A 56 5.30 12.29 -11.38
CA ASP A 56 5.92 10.97 -11.35
C ASP A 56 5.44 10.20 -10.09
N GLY A 57 4.46 9.31 -10.27
CA GLY A 57 3.94 8.37 -9.28
C GLY A 57 2.48 7.99 -9.53
N ALA A 58 1.68 7.82 -8.48
CA ALA A 58 0.28 7.39 -8.56
C ALA A 58 -0.60 8.02 -7.48
N ASP A 59 -1.89 8.14 -7.77
CA ASP A 59 -2.94 8.41 -6.80
C ASP A 59 -3.37 7.08 -6.17
N ILE A 60 -3.40 6.99 -4.84
CA ILE A 60 -3.77 5.82 -4.05
C ILE A 60 -5.05 6.12 -3.30
N TYR A 61 -6.07 5.28 -3.47
CA TYR A 61 -7.36 5.41 -2.80
C TYR A 61 -7.56 4.22 -1.88
N ILE A 62 -7.90 4.47 -0.62
CA ILE A 62 -8.32 3.44 0.33
C ILE A 62 -9.82 3.57 0.56
N HIS A 63 -10.54 2.47 0.39
CA HIS A 63 -11.98 2.45 0.49
C HIS A 63 -12.45 2.65 1.94
N ASP A 64 -13.64 3.21 2.11
CA ASP A 64 -14.23 3.53 3.41
C ASP A 64 -14.51 2.30 4.29
N ASN A 65 -14.64 1.12 3.67
CA ASN A 65 -14.79 -0.17 4.33
C ASN A 65 -13.46 -0.74 4.88
N ALA A 66 -12.31 -0.11 4.61
CA ALA A 66 -11.02 -0.54 5.13
C ALA A 66 -10.93 -0.28 6.64
N ILE A 67 -10.56 -1.32 7.39
CA ILE A 67 -10.26 -1.21 8.83
C ILE A 67 -9.05 -0.27 9.00
N ASP A 68 -9.18 0.73 9.87
CA ASP A 68 -8.19 1.81 10.03
C ASP A 68 -6.77 1.29 10.31
N GLU A 69 -6.64 0.27 11.16
CA GLU A 69 -5.35 -0.34 11.49
C GLU A 69 -4.67 -0.98 10.26
N PHE A 70 -5.44 -1.38 9.24
CA PHE A 70 -4.95 -2.09 8.07
C PHE A 70 -4.59 -1.15 6.90
N LYS A 71 -4.94 0.14 7.01
CA LYS A 71 -4.72 1.11 5.93
C LYS A 71 -3.25 1.26 5.54
N LYS A 72 -2.32 1.25 6.51
CA LYS A 72 -0.89 1.44 6.22
C LYS A 72 -0.28 0.27 5.40
N PRO A 73 -0.55 -1.00 5.73
CA PRO A 73 -0.19 -2.13 4.87
C PRO A 73 -0.77 -2.01 3.46
N TYR A 74 -2.04 -1.64 3.32
CA TYR A 74 -2.64 -1.45 1.99
C TYR A 74 -1.98 -0.31 1.22
N ILE A 75 -1.74 0.84 1.84
CA ILE A 75 -1.01 1.94 1.19
C ILE A 75 0.38 1.49 0.73
N LEU A 76 1.10 0.72 1.56
CA LEU A 76 2.40 0.15 1.17
C LEU A 76 2.27 -0.74 -0.06
N HIS A 77 1.25 -1.61 -0.10
CA HIS A 77 0.97 -2.49 -1.23
C HIS A 77 0.85 -1.69 -2.53
N GLU A 78 -0.06 -0.72 -2.54
CA GLU A 78 -0.35 0.09 -3.72
C GLU A 78 0.87 0.89 -4.21
N ILE A 79 1.64 1.47 -3.29
CA ILE A 79 2.87 2.21 -3.63
C ILE A 79 3.92 1.26 -4.23
N VAL A 80 4.15 0.10 -3.62
CA VAL A 80 5.17 -0.85 -4.10
C VAL A 80 4.77 -1.44 -5.44
N GLU A 81 3.52 -1.87 -5.59
CA GLU A 81 3.00 -2.45 -6.83
C GLU A 81 3.10 -1.45 -7.99
N SER A 82 2.51 -0.26 -7.83
CA SER A 82 2.55 0.78 -8.87
C SER A 82 3.98 1.19 -9.25
N SER A 83 4.89 1.23 -8.27
CA SER A 83 6.31 1.54 -8.52
C SER A 83 6.99 0.49 -9.38
N LEU A 84 6.76 -0.79 -9.09
CA LEU A 84 7.38 -1.90 -9.79
C LEU A 84 6.78 -2.07 -11.20
N VAL A 85 5.46 -1.89 -11.34
CA VAL A 85 4.81 -1.85 -12.66
C VAL A 85 5.42 -0.75 -13.52
N ARG A 86 5.63 0.42 -12.95
CA ARG A 86 6.29 1.54 -13.64
C ARG A 86 7.75 1.25 -14.01
N ASP A 87 8.45 0.45 -13.20
CA ASP A 87 9.81 -0.05 -13.50
C ASP A 87 9.83 -1.20 -14.52
N GLY A 88 8.65 -1.59 -15.05
CA GLY A 88 8.51 -2.56 -16.12
C GLY A 88 8.25 -4.00 -15.66
N LEU A 89 7.98 -4.24 -14.36
CA LEU A 89 7.43 -5.53 -13.93
C LEU A 89 6.00 -5.69 -14.45
N SER A 90 5.59 -6.94 -14.70
CA SER A 90 4.18 -7.22 -14.94
C SER A 90 3.37 -6.96 -13.67
N THR A 91 2.11 -6.57 -13.82
CA THR A 91 1.18 -6.36 -12.69
C THR A 91 1.18 -7.56 -11.74
N HIS A 92 1.09 -8.78 -12.27
CA HIS A 92 1.14 -9.99 -11.44
C HIS A 92 2.44 -10.14 -10.64
N ALA A 93 3.61 -9.89 -11.25
CA ALA A 93 4.88 -9.99 -10.55
C ALA A 93 5.04 -8.88 -9.50
N ALA A 94 4.64 -7.66 -9.82
CA ALA A 94 4.64 -6.53 -8.90
C ALA A 94 3.73 -6.78 -7.70
N HIS A 95 2.52 -7.30 -7.95
CA HIS A 95 1.55 -7.67 -6.93
C HIS A 95 2.11 -8.70 -5.94
N LEU A 96 2.77 -9.76 -6.41
CA LEU A 96 3.37 -10.77 -5.53
C LEU A 96 4.46 -10.18 -4.63
N VAL A 97 5.24 -9.21 -5.13
CA VAL A 97 6.26 -8.51 -4.36
C VAL A 97 5.61 -7.58 -3.33
N ALA A 98 4.63 -6.77 -3.74
CA ALA A 98 3.87 -5.89 -2.85
C ALA A 98 3.21 -6.70 -1.71
N LYS A 99 2.58 -7.83 -2.04
CA LYS A 99 1.98 -8.78 -1.10
C LYS A 99 2.96 -9.29 -0.06
N HIS A 100 4.17 -9.62 -0.48
CA HIS A 100 5.19 -10.06 0.47
C HIS A 100 5.49 -8.97 1.51
N PHE A 101 5.72 -7.74 1.05
CA PHE A 101 6.13 -6.64 1.92
C PHE A 101 4.99 -6.03 2.74
N ASP A 102 3.75 -6.01 2.24
CA ASP A 102 2.59 -5.59 3.04
C ASP A 102 2.35 -6.54 4.21
N GLY A 103 2.57 -7.85 4.01
CA GLY A 103 2.36 -8.86 5.05
C GLY A 103 3.44 -8.77 6.12
N GLU A 104 4.69 -8.56 5.72
CA GLU A 104 5.77 -8.26 6.66
C GLU A 104 5.48 -6.98 7.45
N TYR A 105 5.03 -5.92 6.78
CA TYR A 105 4.73 -4.65 7.45
C TYR A 105 3.55 -4.76 8.40
N ALA A 106 2.47 -5.44 8.00
CA ALA A 106 1.32 -5.72 8.85
C ALA A 106 1.75 -6.46 10.12
N LYS A 107 2.61 -7.48 9.99
CA LYS A 107 3.14 -8.24 11.12
C LYS A 107 3.99 -7.39 12.07
N GLU A 108 4.70 -6.38 11.55
CA GLU A 108 5.53 -5.48 12.35
C GLU A 108 4.71 -4.49 13.18
N ILE A 109 3.57 -4.02 12.66
CA ILE A 109 2.83 -2.89 13.27
C ILE A 109 1.53 -3.29 13.96
N LEU A 110 0.96 -4.46 13.63
CA LEU A 110 -0.28 -4.94 14.21
C LEU A 110 0.01 -5.85 15.41
N SER A 111 -0.90 -5.86 16.39
CA SER A 111 -0.92 -6.94 17.39
C SER A 111 -1.20 -8.29 16.72
N ASP A 112 -0.77 -9.39 17.32
CA ASP A 112 -0.98 -10.75 16.78
C ASP A 112 -2.43 -11.03 16.34
N SER A 113 -3.42 -10.70 17.19
CA SER A 113 -4.85 -10.85 16.87
C SER A 113 -5.27 -10.04 15.63
N LYS A 114 -4.75 -8.82 15.50
CA LYS A 114 -5.05 -7.93 14.36
C LYS A 114 -4.34 -8.37 13.09
N TYR A 115 -3.14 -8.92 13.21
CA TYR A 115 -2.44 -9.53 12.08
C TYR A 115 -3.19 -10.76 11.55
N GLU A 116 -3.72 -11.61 12.43
CA GLU A 116 -4.56 -12.76 12.01
C GLU A 116 -5.86 -12.32 11.31
N GLU A 117 -6.52 -11.27 11.81
CA GLU A 117 -7.67 -10.64 11.15
C GLU A 117 -7.30 -10.11 9.76
N TYR A 118 -6.16 -9.40 9.65
CA TYR A 118 -5.64 -8.87 8.39
C TYR A 118 -5.40 -9.97 7.35
N GLU A 119 -4.63 -11.02 7.70
CA GLU A 119 -4.34 -12.13 6.79
C GLU A 119 -5.62 -12.87 6.38
N THR A 120 -6.57 -13.02 7.30
CA THR A 120 -7.87 -13.65 6.99
C THR A 120 -8.67 -12.85 5.96
N LEU A 121 -8.68 -11.51 6.07
CA LEU A 121 -9.31 -10.65 5.07
C LEU A 121 -8.57 -10.70 3.74
N ARG A 122 -7.24 -10.63 3.76
CA ARG A 122 -6.41 -10.68 2.55
C ARG A 122 -6.70 -11.95 1.73
N LEU A 123 -6.74 -13.11 2.38
CA LEU A 123 -7.06 -14.40 1.74
C LEU A 123 -8.49 -14.48 1.18
N LYS A 124 -9.44 -13.68 1.69
CA LYS A 124 -10.82 -13.66 1.17
C LYS A 124 -10.95 -12.83 -0.11
N LEU A 125 -10.16 -11.77 -0.24
CA LEU A 125 -10.15 -10.87 -1.40
C LEU A 125 -9.44 -11.50 -2.61
N GLU A 126 -8.67 -12.57 -2.39
CA GLU A 126 -7.95 -13.33 -3.42
C GLU A 126 -8.82 -14.33 -4.21
N LYS A 127 -10.13 -14.39 -3.98
CA LYS A 127 -11.08 -15.33 -4.62
C LYS A 127 -12.00 -14.64 -5.61
#